data_AF-A0A9P6LNI0-F1
#
_entry.id   AF-A0A9P6LNI0-F1
#
_cell.length_a   1.000
_cell.length_b   1.000
_cell.length_c   1.000
_cell.angle_alpha   90.00
_cell.angle_beta   90.00
_cell.angle_gamma   90.00
#
_symmetry.space_group_name_H-M   'P 1'
#
loop_
_entity.id
_entity.type
_entity.pdbx_description
1 polymer ?
#
loop_
_entity_poly.entity_id
_entity_poly.type
_entity_poly.pdbx_seq_one_letter_code
_entity_poly.pdbx_strand_id
1 'polypeptide(L)'
;MAVLSETPDYVPVSDWPTLEDMAAGFGEHLMPASSKLAGEAFNHVFDAGLRILHRFVDGQTIHWEILEGDQHGLTGSAEYKAFEVRENVFFIDFYKPDFQEQVSLVLDTVTGQAVTCVSGFNNKGDERRTWTKFLHAVEDQRGSVKVYQPTDELIGKHILYRYTSRDAYEHIYLNRGTLTWHCLSGTENGLADTEQCKMLKLGENLYLLFWTETIMPVESVIVVDLEKMRSTGRFFCWDPKSQRAVHVRFGSYATKLAETTPSEVLARVRMLGTA
;
A
#
# COMPACT_ATOMS: atom_id res chain seq x y z
N MET A 1 33.63 -10.28 5.52
CA MET A 1 34.14 -9.36 4.48
C MET A 1 33.09 -8.28 4.33
N ALA A 2 33.45 -7.02 4.57
CA ALA A 2 32.54 -5.90 4.33
C ALA A 2 32.40 -5.77 2.81
N VAL A 3 31.24 -6.17 2.28
CA VAL A 3 30.83 -5.70 0.96
C VAL A 3 30.46 -4.24 1.20
N LEU A 4 31.40 -3.33 0.97
CA LEU A 4 31.01 -1.96 0.63
C LEU A 4 30.17 -2.13 -0.62
N SER A 5 28.83 -2.06 -0.50
CA SER A 5 28.01 -1.83 -1.67
C SER A 5 28.60 -0.61 -2.35
N GLU A 6 28.78 -0.66 -3.67
CA GLU A 6 29.03 0.53 -4.48
C GLU A 6 27.77 1.39 -4.42
N THR A 7 27.52 2.01 -3.27
CA THR A 7 26.46 2.98 -3.08
C THR A 7 26.88 4.17 -3.93
N PRO A 8 26.10 4.54 -4.96
CA PRO A 8 26.46 5.64 -5.82
C PRO A 8 26.47 6.95 -5.03
N ASP A 9 27.18 7.95 -5.56
CA ASP A 9 27.04 9.33 -5.09
C ASP A 9 25.61 9.84 -5.31
N TYR A 10 25.31 11.06 -4.83
CA TYR A 10 24.01 11.70 -5.04
C TYR A 10 23.59 11.69 -6.52
N VAL A 11 22.41 11.15 -6.80
CA VAL A 11 21.82 11.07 -8.15
C VAL A 11 20.77 12.18 -8.31
N PRO A 12 20.98 13.16 -9.21
CA PRO A 12 19.99 14.20 -9.49
C PRO A 12 18.67 13.61 -9.99
N VAL A 13 17.55 14.25 -9.63
CA VAL A 13 16.19 13.83 -10.05
C VAL A 13 16.03 13.69 -11.57
N SER A 14 16.74 14.49 -12.37
CA SER A 14 16.75 14.37 -13.83
C SER A 14 17.17 12.99 -14.32
N ASP A 15 18.03 12.34 -13.55
CA ASP A 15 18.72 11.11 -13.90
C ASP A 15 18.04 9.87 -13.29
N TRP A 16 16.96 10.06 -12.51
CA TRP A 16 16.16 8.96 -11.96
C TRP A 16 15.56 8.12 -13.10
N PRO A 17 15.43 6.78 -12.94
CA PRO A 17 14.91 5.91 -13.99
C PRO A 17 13.43 6.18 -14.31
N THR A 18 12.90 5.51 -15.34
CA THR A 18 11.44 5.50 -15.56
C THR A 18 10.77 4.61 -14.51
N LEU A 19 9.50 4.87 -14.20
CA LEU A 19 8.74 4.05 -13.26
C LEU A 19 8.47 2.64 -13.82
N GLU A 20 8.60 2.49 -15.13
CA GLU A 20 8.46 1.21 -15.81
C GLU A 20 9.69 0.35 -15.67
N ASP A 21 10.88 0.97 -15.77
CA ASP A 21 12.14 0.30 -15.48
C ASP A 21 12.21 -0.10 -14.00
N MET A 22 11.66 0.74 -13.10
CA MET A 22 11.47 0.40 -11.69
C MET A 22 10.52 -0.80 -11.55
N ALA A 23 9.32 -0.76 -12.12
CA ALA A 23 8.31 -1.80 -11.95
C ALA A 23 8.67 -3.16 -12.59
N ALA A 24 9.63 -3.20 -13.51
CA ALA A 24 10.03 -4.40 -14.24
C ALA A 24 10.53 -5.51 -13.28
N GLY A 25 9.77 -6.61 -13.20
CA GLY A 25 10.14 -7.80 -12.44
C GLY A 25 9.70 -7.79 -10.96
N PHE A 26 9.07 -6.72 -10.46
CA PHE A 26 8.65 -6.58 -9.05
C PHE A 26 7.63 -7.62 -8.57
N GLY A 27 7.07 -8.44 -9.48
CA GLY A 27 6.22 -9.57 -9.15
C GLY A 27 6.96 -10.80 -8.60
N GLU A 28 8.30 -10.86 -8.57
CA GLU A 28 9.08 -12.06 -8.22
C GLU A 28 8.68 -12.67 -6.86
N HIS A 29 8.53 -11.86 -5.83
CA HIS A 29 8.13 -12.31 -4.49
C HIS A 29 6.65 -12.09 -4.17
N LEU A 30 5.82 -11.76 -5.17
CA LEU A 30 4.37 -11.68 -5.01
C LEU A 30 3.83 -13.04 -4.58
N MET A 31 2.98 -13.05 -3.55
CA MET A 31 2.40 -14.29 -3.07
C MET A 31 1.40 -14.88 -4.08
N PRO A 32 1.13 -16.19 -4.06
CA PRO A 32 0.13 -16.79 -4.94
C PRO A 32 -1.23 -16.12 -4.78
N ALA A 33 -1.93 -15.92 -5.89
CA ALA A 33 -3.31 -15.43 -5.86
C ALA A 33 -4.21 -16.46 -5.17
N SER A 34 -5.14 -15.97 -4.36
CA SER A 34 -6.16 -16.77 -3.68
C SER A 34 -7.47 -16.75 -4.47
N SER A 35 -8.06 -17.92 -4.66
CA SER A 35 -9.41 -18.08 -5.21
C SER A 35 -10.48 -18.29 -4.14
N LYS A 36 -10.14 -18.15 -2.84
CA LYS A 36 -11.08 -18.42 -1.73
C LYS A 36 -12.30 -17.50 -1.70
N LEU A 37 -12.25 -16.36 -2.39
CA LEU A 37 -13.39 -15.46 -2.52
C LEU A 37 -14.32 -15.86 -3.68
N ALA A 38 -13.95 -16.80 -4.55
CA ALA A 38 -14.76 -17.18 -5.69
C ALA A 38 -16.13 -17.73 -5.26
N GLY A 39 -17.20 -17.14 -5.80
CA GLY A 39 -18.59 -17.42 -5.45
C GLY A 39 -19.13 -16.57 -4.30
N GLU A 40 -18.28 -15.84 -3.57
CA GLU A 40 -18.69 -15.03 -2.42
C GLU A 40 -19.24 -13.66 -2.85
N ALA A 41 -20.08 -13.09 -2.00
CA ALA A 41 -20.66 -11.78 -2.19
C ALA A 41 -20.69 -11.00 -0.86
N PHE A 42 -20.19 -9.77 -0.89
CA PHE A 42 -20.10 -8.90 0.27
C PHE A 42 -20.86 -7.61 0.00
N ASN A 43 -21.90 -7.36 0.79
CA ASN A 43 -22.57 -6.07 0.81
C ASN A 43 -21.80 -5.15 1.77
N HIS A 44 -20.97 -4.26 1.24
CA HIS A 44 -20.19 -3.33 2.05
C HIS A 44 -20.99 -2.06 2.31
N VAL A 45 -21.17 -1.73 3.60
CA VAL A 45 -21.70 -0.45 4.06
C VAL A 45 -20.51 0.44 4.40
N PHE A 46 -20.39 1.57 3.70
CA PHE A 46 -19.35 2.56 3.89
C PHE A 46 -19.83 3.73 4.76
N ASP A 47 -18.88 4.55 5.23
CA ASP A 47 -19.19 5.80 5.90
C ASP A 47 -20.11 6.70 5.03
N ALA A 48 -21.02 7.44 5.67
CA ALA A 48 -22.02 8.30 5.03
C ALA A 48 -23.12 7.59 4.18
N GLY A 49 -23.35 6.29 4.37
CA GLY A 49 -24.52 5.58 3.83
C GLY A 49 -24.36 5.05 2.40
N LEU A 50 -23.16 5.14 1.83
CA LEU A 50 -22.82 4.45 0.58
C LEU A 50 -22.85 2.93 0.81
N ARG A 51 -23.55 2.19 -0.05
CA ARG A 51 -23.55 0.72 -0.06
C ARG A 51 -23.09 0.18 -1.39
N ILE A 52 -22.15 -0.76 -1.38
CA ILE A 52 -21.64 -1.39 -2.60
C ILE A 52 -21.61 -2.91 -2.41
N LEU A 53 -22.34 -3.62 -3.28
CA LEU A 53 -22.19 -5.06 -3.43
C LEU A 53 -20.91 -5.36 -4.19
N HIS A 54 -20.05 -6.21 -3.64
CA HIS A 54 -18.92 -6.82 -4.32
C HIS A 54 -19.16 -8.32 -4.45
N ARG A 55 -19.36 -8.81 -5.66
CA ARG A 55 -19.59 -10.23 -5.97
C ARG A 55 -18.37 -10.78 -6.72
N PHE A 56 -17.66 -11.69 -6.08
CA PHE A 56 -16.54 -12.41 -6.68
C PHE A 56 -17.10 -13.59 -7.46
N VAL A 57 -17.28 -13.43 -8.78
CA VAL A 57 -17.97 -14.43 -9.62
C VAL A 57 -17.16 -15.72 -9.70
N ASP A 58 -15.86 -15.58 -9.89
CA ASP A 58 -14.88 -16.66 -9.94
C ASP A 58 -13.54 -16.17 -9.35
N GLY A 59 -12.44 -16.90 -9.54
CA GLY A 59 -11.12 -16.53 -9.02
C GLY A 59 -10.44 -15.33 -9.70
N GLN A 60 -11.09 -14.69 -10.67
CA GLN A 60 -10.52 -13.61 -11.49
C GLN A 60 -11.51 -12.48 -11.77
N THR A 61 -12.82 -12.73 -11.73
CA THR A 61 -13.85 -11.77 -12.08
C THR A 61 -14.57 -11.25 -10.84
N ILE A 62 -14.54 -9.93 -10.65
CA ILE A 62 -15.36 -9.24 -9.65
C ILE A 62 -16.44 -8.44 -10.37
N HIS A 63 -17.66 -8.51 -9.86
CA HIS A 63 -18.78 -7.66 -10.23
C HIS A 63 -19.10 -6.74 -9.05
N TRP A 64 -19.37 -5.47 -9.32
CA TRP A 64 -19.74 -4.51 -8.29
C TRP A 64 -21.01 -3.76 -8.68
N GLU A 65 -21.78 -3.35 -7.68
CA GLU A 65 -23.01 -2.58 -7.84
C GLU A 65 -23.16 -1.60 -6.67
N ILE A 66 -23.44 -0.34 -6.99
CA ILE A 66 -23.73 0.69 -5.98
C ILE A 66 -25.20 0.57 -5.59
N LEU A 67 -25.45 -0.03 -4.43
CA LEU A 67 -26.79 -0.29 -3.89
C LEU A 67 -27.43 0.94 -3.25
N GLU A 68 -26.64 1.84 -2.66
CA GLU A 68 -27.12 3.11 -2.06
C GLU A 68 -26.04 4.19 -2.22
N GLY A 69 -26.44 5.46 -2.38
CA GLY A 69 -25.54 6.61 -2.55
C GLY A 69 -25.79 7.40 -3.85
N ASP A 70 -25.04 8.47 -4.07
CA ASP A 70 -25.22 9.41 -5.21
C ASP A 70 -25.14 8.72 -6.59
N GLN A 71 -24.44 7.59 -6.66
CA GLN A 71 -24.24 6.80 -7.88
C GLN A 71 -25.04 5.49 -7.88
N HIS A 72 -26.17 5.44 -7.15
CA HIS A 72 -27.04 4.28 -7.08
C HIS A 72 -27.38 3.70 -8.47
N GLY A 73 -27.29 2.37 -8.58
CA GLY A 73 -27.55 1.62 -9.80
C GLY A 73 -26.36 1.53 -10.77
N LEU A 74 -25.26 2.27 -10.53
CA LEU A 74 -24.03 2.03 -11.28
C LEU A 74 -23.46 0.66 -10.94
N THR A 75 -23.02 -0.04 -11.97
CA THR A 75 -22.49 -1.39 -11.88
C THR A 75 -21.37 -1.60 -12.89
N GLY A 76 -20.50 -2.56 -12.63
CA GLY A 76 -19.46 -2.95 -13.57
C GLY A 76 -18.81 -4.27 -13.17
N SER A 77 -17.94 -4.76 -14.06
CA SER A 77 -17.11 -5.94 -13.81
C SER A 77 -15.66 -5.64 -14.11
N ALA A 78 -14.75 -6.28 -13.41
CA ALA A 78 -13.31 -6.13 -13.61
C ALA A 78 -12.58 -7.45 -13.38
N GLU A 79 -11.39 -7.58 -13.98
CA GLU A 79 -10.43 -8.59 -13.52
C GLU A 79 -9.83 -8.14 -12.18
N TYR A 80 -9.84 -9.02 -11.18
CA TYR A 80 -9.20 -8.81 -9.90
C TYR A 80 -8.11 -9.85 -9.64
N LYS A 81 -7.21 -9.50 -8.72
CA LYS A 81 -6.41 -10.48 -7.99
C LYS A 81 -6.66 -10.30 -6.50
N ALA A 82 -6.81 -11.42 -5.78
CA ALA A 82 -6.86 -11.43 -4.32
C ALA A 82 -5.66 -12.19 -3.78
N PHE A 83 -5.14 -11.73 -2.65
CA PHE A 83 -4.02 -12.33 -1.94
C PHE A 83 -4.42 -12.48 -0.49
N GLU A 84 -4.45 -13.71 0.01
CA GLU A 84 -4.74 -13.98 1.42
C GLU A 84 -3.46 -13.67 2.23
N VAL A 85 -3.32 -12.40 2.63
CA VAL A 85 -2.14 -11.88 3.33
C VAL A 85 -2.02 -12.45 4.74
N ARG A 86 -3.16 -12.82 5.33
CA ARG A 86 -3.28 -13.64 6.53
C ARG A 86 -4.57 -14.45 6.42
N GLU A 87 -4.70 -15.52 7.20
CA GLU A 87 -5.93 -16.33 7.20
C GLU A 87 -7.17 -15.43 7.32
N ASN A 88 -8.09 -15.54 6.35
CA ASN A 88 -9.31 -14.75 6.22
C ASN A 88 -9.13 -13.23 6.01
N VAL A 89 -7.91 -12.73 5.81
CA VAL A 89 -7.61 -11.33 5.48
C VAL A 89 -7.04 -11.27 4.06
N PHE A 90 -7.74 -10.54 3.19
CA PHE A 90 -7.44 -10.50 1.77
C PHE A 90 -7.06 -9.09 1.32
N PHE A 91 -5.94 -8.95 0.62
CA PHE A 91 -5.66 -7.79 -0.22
C PHE A 91 -6.19 -8.09 -1.63
N ILE A 92 -7.15 -7.29 -2.10
CA ILE A 92 -7.85 -7.43 -3.37
C ILE A 92 -7.53 -6.21 -4.22
N ASP A 93 -7.21 -6.38 -5.49
CA ASP A 93 -6.77 -5.28 -6.35
C ASP A 93 -7.30 -5.42 -7.78
N PHE A 94 -8.02 -4.42 -8.26
CA PHE A 94 -8.66 -4.40 -9.59
C PHE A 94 -8.79 -2.98 -10.16
N TYR A 95 -8.88 -2.87 -11.47
CA TYR A 95 -9.00 -1.60 -12.19
C TYR A 95 -10.40 -1.43 -12.76
N LYS A 96 -10.99 -0.22 -12.62
CA LYS A 96 -12.26 0.16 -13.24
C LYS A 96 -11.99 1.05 -14.46
N PRO A 97 -11.97 0.51 -15.68
CA PRO A 97 -11.56 1.28 -16.86
C PRO A 97 -12.47 2.47 -17.17
N ASP A 98 -13.79 2.32 -16.98
CA ASP A 98 -14.77 3.39 -17.25
C ASP A 98 -14.59 4.61 -16.35
N PHE A 99 -13.95 4.43 -15.20
CA PHE A 99 -13.69 5.48 -14.22
C PHE A 99 -12.22 5.91 -14.19
N GLN A 100 -11.35 5.15 -14.86
CA GLN A 100 -9.88 5.26 -14.75
C GLN A 100 -9.39 5.20 -13.30
N GLU A 101 -9.99 4.31 -12.51
CA GLU A 101 -9.73 4.17 -11.07
C GLU A 101 -9.13 2.80 -10.75
N GLN A 102 -8.02 2.81 -10.01
CA GLN A 102 -7.47 1.62 -9.38
C GLN A 102 -8.10 1.44 -8.01
N VAL A 103 -8.60 0.24 -7.72
CA VAL A 103 -9.23 -0.10 -6.45
C VAL A 103 -8.42 -1.17 -5.75
N SER A 104 -7.97 -0.86 -4.53
CA SER A 104 -7.34 -1.83 -3.63
C SER A 104 -8.18 -1.96 -2.36
N LEU A 105 -8.56 -3.16 -1.97
CA LEU A 105 -9.39 -3.45 -0.80
C LEU A 105 -8.62 -4.38 0.14
N VAL A 106 -8.55 -4.05 1.42
CA VAL A 106 -8.20 -5.02 2.47
C VAL A 106 -9.49 -5.45 3.17
N LEU A 107 -9.84 -6.72 3.05
CA LEU A 107 -11.06 -7.32 3.60
C LEU A 107 -10.70 -8.38 4.64
N ASP A 108 -11.19 -8.24 5.86
CA ASP A 108 -11.21 -9.29 6.87
C ASP A 108 -12.60 -9.94 6.87
N THR A 109 -12.70 -11.20 6.43
CA THR A 109 -13.98 -11.90 6.32
C THR A 109 -14.51 -12.42 7.67
N VAL A 110 -13.65 -12.51 8.69
CA VAL A 110 -14.07 -12.90 10.05
C VAL A 110 -14.77 -11.75 10.73
N THR A 111 -14.21 -10.53 10.65
CA THR A 111 -14.83 -9.33 11.25
C THR A 111 -15.84 -8.66 10.32
N GLY A 112 -15.71 -8.89 9.01
CA GLY A 112 -16.42 -8.18 7.95
C GLY A 112 -15.88 -6.76 7.72
N GLN A 113 -14.77 -6.37 8.35
CA GLN A 113 -14.20 -5.03 8.18
C GLN A 113 -13.42 -4.90 6.88
N ALA A 114 -13.57 -3.76 6.22
CA ALA A 114 -12.91 -3.44 4.98
C ALA A 114 -12.30 -2.03 5.00
N VAL A 115 -11.15 -1.86 4.34
CA VAL A 115 -10.64 -0.55 3.91
C VAL A 115 -10.38 -0.57 2.41
N THR A 116 -11.02 0.34 1.71
CA THR A 116 -10.91 0.52 0.26
C THR A 116 -10.09 1.76 -0.03
N CYS A 117 -9.07 1.59 -0.87
CA CYS A 117 -8.26 2.65 -1.45
C CYS A 117 -8.67 2.79 -2.91
N VAL A 118 -9.31 3.92 -3.25
CA VAL A 118 -9.63 4.27 -4.63
C VAL A 118 -8.61 5.29 -5.10
N SER A 119 -7.87 4.95 -6.15
CA SER A 119 -6.82 5.78 -6.71
C SER A 119 -7.11 6.18 -8.14
N GLY A 120 -6.65 7.36 -8.52
CA GLY A 120 -6.76 7.86 -9.89
C GLY A 120 -5.68 8.89 -10.16
N PHE A 121 -5.86 9.63 -11.26
CA PHE A 121 -4.96 10.73 -11.62
C PHE A 121 -5.68 12.06 -11.59
N ASN A 122 -4.96 13.12 -11.25
CA ASN A 122 -5.40 14.50 -11.42
C ASN A 122 -4.24 15.35 -11.94
N ASN A 123 -4.53 16.56 -12.40
CA ASN A 123 -3.50 17.54 -12.75
C ASN A 123 -3.36 18.52 -11.59
N LYS A 124 -2.13 18.75 -11.14
CA LYS A 124 -1.76 19.74 -10.12
C LYS A 124 -0.78 20.72 -10.75
N GLY A 125 -1.31 21.83 -11.27
CA GLY A 125 -0.55 22.69 -12.17
C GLY A 125 -0.24 21.95 -13.48
N ASP A 126 1.02 21.94 -13.89
CA ASP A 126 1.48 21.27 -15.12
C ASP A 126 1.83 19.79 -14.91
N GLU A 127 1.74 19.28 -13.68
CA GLU A 127 2.07 17.90 -13.33
C GLU A 127 0.82 17.03 -13.23
N ARG A 128 0.84 15.86 -13.87
CA ARG A 128 -0.15 14.82 -13.65
C ARG A 128 0.30 13.94 -12.49
N ARG A 129 -0.53 13.86 -11.44
CA ARG A 129 -0.20 13.21 -10.17
C ARG A 129 -1.23 12.14 -9.83
N THR A 130 -0.78 11.13 -9.08
CA THR A 130 -1.66 10.12 -8.50
C THR A 130 -2.33 10.69 -7.25
N TRP A 131 -3.56 10.25 -6.99
CA TRP A 131 -4.26 10.51 -5.74
C TRP A 131 -4.93 9.24 -5.23
N THR A 132 -5.06 9.11 -3.90
CA THR A 132 -5.77 8.00 -3.26
C THR A 132 -6.75 8.50 -2.21
N LYS A 133 -8.00 8.03 -2.30
CA LYS A 133 -9.03 8.19 -1.27
C LYS A 133 -9.19 6.91 -0.48
N PHE A 134 -9.39 7.06 0.83
CA PHE A 134 -9.62 5.94 1.75
C PHE A 134 -11.08 5.94 2.16
N LEU A 135 -11.71 4.77 2.06
CA LEU A 135 -13.07 4.53 2.51
C LEU A 135 -13.05 3.31 3.42
N HIS A 136 -13.73 3.40 4.55
CA HIS A 136 -13.89 2.27 5.47
C HIS A 136 -15.27 1.67 5.31
N ALA A 137 -15.35 0.35 5.42
CA ALA A 137 -16.60 -0.37 5.32
C ALA A 137 -16.69 -1.48 6.36
N VAL A 138 -17.92 -1.93 6.56
CA VAL A 138 -18.23 -3.20 7.21
C VAL A 138 -19.22 -3.96 6.34
N GLU A 139 -19.15 -5.29 6.34
CA GLU A 139 -20.19 -6.14 5.78
C GLU A 139 -21.54 -5.81 6.44
N ASP A 140 -22.59 -5.74 5.62
CA ASP A 140 -23.95 -5.43 6.04
C ASP A 140 -24.41 -6.35 7.17
N GLN A 141 -25.30 -5.86 8.01
CA GLN A 141 -25.83 -6.55 9.21
C GLN A 141 -24.79 -6.82 10.32
N ARG A 142 -23.51 -6.48 10.15
CA ARG A 142 -22.48 -6.62 11.22
C ARG A 142 -22.33 -5.41 12.14
N GLY A 143 -23.19 -4.41 12.00
CA GLY A 143 -23.26 -3.22 12.85
C GLY A 143 -22.69 -1.97 12.17
N SER A 144 -22.23 -1.01 12.99
CA SER A 144 -21.67 0.24 12.46
C SER A 144 -20.26 0.05 11.89
N VAL A 145 -19.91 0.87 10.90
CA VAL A 145 -18.56 0.89 10.32
C VAL A 145 -17.53 1.09 11.43
N LYS A 146 -16.63 0.12 11.57
CA LYS A 146 -15.47 0.21 12.45
C LYS A 146 -14.25 0.53 11.61
N VAL A 147 -13.79 1.78 11.72
CA VAL A 147 -12.61 2.28 11.02
C VAL A 147 -11.35 1.61 11.56
N TYR A 148 -10.48 1.12 10.66
CA TYR A 148 -9.12 0.71 11.04
C TYR A 148 -8.35 1.94 11.55
N GLN A 149 -7.87 1.87 12.79
CA GLN A 149 -7.30 3.02 13.47
C GLN A 149 -5.87 3.29 12.97
N PRO A 150 -5.46 4.57 12.85
CA PRO A 150 -4.08 4.86 12.55
C PRO A 150 -3.17 4.47 13.72
N THR A 151 -1.99 3.95 13.41
CA THR A 151 -1.07 3.34 14.38
C THR A 151 0.30 4.02 14.41
N ASP A 152 1.00 3.88 15.53
CA ASP A 152 2.40 4.25 15.74
C ASP A 152 3.34 3.04 15.85
N GLU A 153 2.83 1.81 15.75
CA GLU A 153 3.60 0.59 16.02
C GLU A 153 4.76 0.34 15.05
N LEU A 154 4.72 0.94 13.86
CA LEU A 154 5.84 0.90 12.90
C LEU A 154 6.92 1.93 13.20
N ILE A 155 6.61 3.02 13.94
CA ILE A 155 7.54 4.13 14.19
C ILE A 155 8.81 3.60 14.88
N GLY A 156 9.96 4.08 14.42
CA GLY A 156 11.27 3.69 14.92
C GLY A 156 11.81 2.39 14.34
N LYS A 157 10.98 1.58 13.66
CA LYS A 157 11.46 0.37 12.97
C LYS A 157 12.22 0.75 11.69
N HIS A 158 13.29 0.01 11.44
CA HIS A 158 14.07 0.04 10.21
C HIS A 158 13.97 -1.35 9.57
N ILE A 159 13.35 -1.42 8.40
CA ILE A 159 12.97 -2.69 7.77
C ILE A 159 13.51 -2.75 6.35
N LEU A 160 14.25 -3.82 6.05
CA LEU A 160 14.65 -4.21 4.71
C LEU A 160 13.51 -4.97 4.03
N TYR A 161 13.13 -4.55 2.84
CA TYR A 161 12.19 -5.21 1.94
C TYR A 161 12.92 -5.66 0.68
N ARG A 162 12.93 -6.97 0.43
CA ARG A 162 13.49 -7.58 -0.79
C ARG A 162 12.35 -7.95 -1.73
N TYR A 163 12.17 -7.19 -2.81
CA TYR A 163 11.07 -7.37 -3.78
C TYR A 163 11.42 -8.42 -4.83
N THR A 164 12.68 -8.46 -5.24
CA THR A 164 13.22 -9.43 -6.20
C THR A 164 14.60 -9.89 -5.72
N SER A 165 15.24 -10.79 -6.46
CA SER A 165 16.66 -11.12 -6.28
C SER A 165 17.61 -9.95 -6.52
N ARG A 166 17.15 -8.91 -7.23
CA ARG A 166 17.91 -7.70 -7.59
C ARG A 166 17.52 -6.47 -6.76
N ASP A 167 16.24 -6.30 -6.48
CA ASP A 167 15.64 -5.06 -5.97
C ASP A 167 15.35 -5.15 -4.47
N ALA A 168 16.03 -4.31 -3.69
CA ALA A 168 15.92 -4.26 -2.24
C ALA A 168 15.91 -2.81 -1.73
N TYR A 169 14.97 -2.51 -0.85
CA TYR A 169 14.77 -1.18 -0.28
C TYR A 169 14.72 -1.29 1.23
N GLU A 170 15.15 -0.25 1.94
CA GLU A 170 14.92 -0.11 3.36
C GLU A 170 13.91 1.00 3.64
N HIS A 171 13.01 0.78 4.58
CA HIS A 171 12.12 1.81 5.09
C HIS A 171 12.46 2.11 6.55
N ILE A 172 12.49 3.39 6.89
CA ILE A 172 12.63 3.91 8.25
C ILE A 172 11.37 4.72 8.57
N TYR A 173 10.59 4.26 9.55
CA TYR A 173 9.33 4.91 9.90
C TYR A 173 9.58 6.00 10.95
N LEU A 174 9.46 7.27 10.55
CA LEU A 174 9.89 8.40 11.38
C LEU A 174 8.80 8.85 12.35
N ASN A 175 7.56 8.97 11.87
CA ASN A 175 6.39 9.36 12.65
C ASN A 175 5.11 8.86 11.96
N ARG A 176 3.93 9.19 12.51
CA ARG A 176 2.62 8.72 12.00
C ARG A 176 2.32 9.13 10.54
N GLY A 177 3.01 10.14 10.03
CA GLY A 177 2.75 10.74 8.72
C GLY A 177 3.93 10.73 7.76
N THR A 178 5.13 10.28 8.16
CA THR A 178 6.30 10.23 7.26
C THR A 178 7.17 8.99 7.45
N LEU A 179 7.69 8.47 6.34
CA LEU A 179 8.71 7.42 6.30
C LEU A 179 9.82 7.83 5.34
N THR A 180 11.04 7.35 5.57
CA THR A 180 12.14 7.44 4.60
C THR A 180 12.30 6.08 3.91
N TRP A 181 12.44 6.09 2.59
CA TRP A 181 12.82 4.92 1.82
C TRP A 181 14.22 5.12 1.22
N HIS A 182 14.96 4.04 1.02
CA HIS A 182 16.26 4.04 0.34
C HIS A 182 16.42 2.72 -0.43
N CYS A 183 16.74 2.82 -1.71
CA CYS A 183 17.01 1.67 -2.56
C CYS A 183 18.46 1.22 -2.39
N LEU A 184 18.66 0.05 -1.77
CA LEU A 184 19.98 -0.53 -1.50
C LEU A 184 20.54 -1.32 -2.69
N SER A 185 19.66 -1.78 -3.57
CA SER A 185 20.01 -2.45 -4.82
C SER A 185 18.80 -2.46 -5.75
N GLY A 186 19.04 -2.40 -7.05
CA GLY A 186 17.95 -2.40 -8.04
C GLY A 186 18.08 -1.28 -9.06
N THR A 187 17.02 -1.08 -9.83
CA THR A 187 16.94 -0.01 -10.84
C THR A 187 17.16 1.39 -10.23
N GLU A 188 16.73 1.59 -8.99
CA GLU A 188 16.85 2.85 -8.26
C GLU A 188 18.03 2.88 -7.27
N ASN A 189 19.03 2.02 -7.42
CA ASN A 189 20.13 1.89 -6.45
C ASN A 189 20.71 3.25 -6.01
N GLY A 190 20.75 3.49 -4.70
CA GLY A 190 21.22 4.71 -4.05
C GLY A 190 20.22 5.87 -4.02
N LEU A 191 19.05 5.75 -4.64
CA LEU A 191 17.98 6.73 -4.49
C LEU A 191 17.31 6.60 -3.12
N ALA A 192 16.92 7.73 -2.56
CA ALA A 192 16.23 7.81 -1.28
C ALA A 192 15.39 9.10 -1.20
N ASP A 193 14.26 9.04 -0.51
CA ASP A 193 13.48 10.23 -0.14
C ASP A 193 12.64 9.98 1.12
N THR A 194 12.06 11.04 1.69
CA THR A 194 11.14 11.00 2.82
C THR A 194 9.75 11.43 2.40
N GLU A 195 8.79 10.52 2.55
CA GLU A 195 7.48 10.64 1.94
C GLU A 195 6.36 10.74 2.96
N GLN A 196 5.27 11.39 2.54
CA GLN A 196 4.02 11.35 3.28
C GLN A 196 3.50 9.91 3.28
N CYS A 197 3.13 9.40 4.45
CA CYS A 197 2.57 8.06 4.60
C CYS A 197 1.33 8.03 5.49
N LYS A 198 0.60 6.90 5.43
CA LYS A 198 -0.48 6.54 6.33
C LYS A 198 -0.29 5.09 6.77
N MET A 199 -0.42 4.85 8.08
CA MET A 199 -0.29 3.53 8.69
C MET A 199 -1.56 3.20 9.46
N LEU A 200 -2.22 2.10 9.13
CA LEU A 200 -3.41 1.61 9.82
C LEU A 200 -3.13 0.24 10.46
N LYS A 201 -3.62 0.01 11.68
CA LYS A 201 -3.55 -1.31 12.31
C LYS A 201 -4.69 -2.19 11.79
N LEU A 202 -4.34 -3.26 11.08
CA LEU A 202 -5.29 -4.27 10.60
C LEU A 202 -5.45 -5.40 11.60
N GLY A 203 -4.39 -5.71 12.33
CA GLY A 203 -4.35 -6.75 13.36
C GLY A 203 -3.02 -6.74 14.10
N GLU A 204 -2.76 -7.75 14.91
CA GLU A 204 -1.50 -7.85 15.62
C GLU A 204 -0.34 -8.12 14.64
N ASN A 205 0.68 -7.26 14.65
CA ASN A 205 1.78 -7.29 13.68
C ASN A 205 1.33 -7.27 12.20
N LEU A 206 0.14 -6.71 11.92
CA LEU A 206 -0.44 -6.62 10.58
C LEU A 206 -0.94 -5.20 10.31
N TYR A 207 -0.42 -4.59 9.26
CA TYR A 207 -0.59 -3.16 9.00
C TYR A 207 -0.93 -2.89 7.55
N LEU A 208 -1.78 -1.89 7.28
CA LEU A 208 -1.84 -1.26 5.97
C LEU A 208 -0.87 -0.08 5.99
N LEU A 209 0.05 -0.04 5.03
CA LEU A 209 0.93 1.08 4.76
C LEU A 209 0.58 1.68 3.41
N PHE A 210 0.40 2.99 3.39
CA PHE A 210 0.31 3.79 2.18
C PHE A 210 1.38 4.87 2.20
N TRP A 211 1.94 5.19 1.03
CA TRP A 211 2.72 6.40 0.82
C TRP A 211 2.43 7.02 -0.53
N THR A 212 2.70 8.32 -0.62
CA THR A 212 2.61 9.13 -1.83
C THR A 212 3.93 9.87 -2.00
N GLU A 213 4.56 9.72 -3.16
CA GLU A 213 5.87 10.28 -3.41
C GLU A 213 5.81 11.73 -3.84
N THR A 214 6.73 12.52 -3.31
CA THR A 214 6.78 13.96 -3.52
C THR A 214 7.39 14.28 -4.88
N ILE A 215 8.49 13.57 -5.21
CA ILE A 215 9.24 13.78 -6.45
C ILE A 215 8.57 13.07 -7.62
N MET A 216 8.36 11.75 -7.53
CA MET A 216 7.73 10.96 -8.59
C MET A 216 6.22 10.79 -8.34
N PRO A 217 5.35 10.74 -9.36
CA PRO A 217 3.91 10.53 -9.19
C PRO A 217 3.53 9.09 -8.77
N VAL A 218 4.11 8.58 -7.68
CA VAL A 218 3.94 7.20 -7.20
C VAL A 218 3.02 7.21 -5.99
N GLU A 219 2.03 6.33 -5.99
CA GLU A 219 1.31 5.96 -4.78
C GLU A 219 1.27 4.45 -4.62
N SER A 220 1.49 4.01 -3.39
CA SER A 220 1.56 2.60 -3.07
C SER A 220 0.66 2.27 -1.89
N VAL A 221 -0.01 1.12 -1.97
CA VAL A 221 -0.82 0.57 -0.89
C VAL A 221 -0.36 -0.86 -0.69
N ILE A 222 0.14 -1.17 0.51
CA ILE A 222 0.64 -2.49 0.86
C ILE A 222 0.10 -2.95 2.21
N VAL A 223 -0.04 -4.25 2.37
CA VAL A 223 -0.16 -4.90 3.68
C VAL A 223 1.22 -5.35 4.12
N VAL A 224 1.63 -4.95 5.32
CA VAL A 224 2.86 -5.36 5.98
C VAL A 224 2.51 -6.34 7.09
N ASP A 225 2.99 -7.57 6.97
CA ASP A 225 2.87 -8.61 7.99
C ASP A 225 4.26 -8.83 8.64
N LEU A 226 4.43 -8.30 9.86
CA LEU A 226 5.68 -8.42 10.63
C LEU A 226 5.77 -9.74 11.40
N GLU A 227 4.69 -10.52 11.48
CA GLU A 227 4.75 -11.87 12.04
C GLU A 227 5.33 -12.85 10.99
N LYS A 228 4.89 -12.71 9.74
CA LYS A 228 5.36 -13.51 8.60
C LYS A 228 6.57 -12.90 7.91
N MET A 229 6.95 -11.68 8.30
CA MET A 229 8.04 -10.90 7.69
C MET A 229 7.88 -10.80 6.17
N ARG A 230 6.71 -10.34 5.73
CA ARG A 230 6.37 -10.14 4.31
C ARG A 230 5.54 -8.88 4.09
N SER A 231 5.55 -8.37 2.86
CA SER A 231 4.53 -7.43 2.40
C SER A 231 3.90 -7.86 1.08
N THR A 232 2.70 -7.37 0.80
CA THR A 232 1.99 -7.58 -0.46
C THR A 232 1.14 -6.36 -0.76
N GLY A 233 1.18 -5.88 -2.00
CA GLY A 233 0.43 -4.70 -2.39
C GLY A 233 0.67 -4.31 -3.84
N ARG A 234 0.61 -3.01 -4.11
CA ARG A 234 0.75 -2.48 -5.46
C ARG A 234 1.36 -1.09 -5.52
N PHE A 235 1.94 -0.79 -6.67
CA PHE A 235 2.21 0.56 -7.14
C PHE A 235 1.11 0.98 -8.12
N PHE A 236 0.69 2.23 -8.03
CA PHE A 236 -0.12 2.88 -9.05
C PHE A 236 0.46 4.28 -9.28
N CYS A 237 0.96 4.50 -10.48
CA CYS A 237 1.80 5.66 -10.77
C CYS A 237 1.46 6.30 -12.10
N TRP A 238 1.84 7.57 -12.24
CA TRP A 238 1.96 8.24 -13.53
C TRP A 238 3.43 8.44 -13.85
N ASP A 239 3.92 7.85 -14.93
CA ASP A 239 5.29 8.09 -15.38
C ASP A 239 5.34 9.40 -16.19
N PRO A 240 6.06 10.44 -15.72
CA PRO A 240 6.13 11.71 -16.43
C PRO A 240 7.00 11.64 -17.69
N LYS A 241 7.97 10.73 -17.76
CA LYS A 241 8.88 10.57 -18.91
C LYS A 241 8.18 9.86 -20.06
N SER A 242 7.48 8.77 -19.77
CA SER A 242 6.74 8.00 -20.78
C SER A 242 5.28 8.43 -20.95
N GLN A 243 4.79 9.33 -20.09
CA GLN A 243 3.42 9.87 -20.10
C GLN A 243 2.32 8.79 -20.08
N ARG A 244 2.52 7.76 -19.26
CA ARG A 244 1.55 6.67 -19.10
C ARG A 244 1.38 6.24 -17.65
N ALA A 245 0.24 5.62 -17.37
CA ALA A 245 -0.02 4.98 -16.10
C ALA A 245 0.81 3.69 -15.96
N VAL A 246 1.38 3.49 -14.79
CA VAL A 246 2.12 2.28 -14.41
C VAL A 246 1.42 1.63 -13.22
N HIS A 247 1.08 0.36 -13.35
CA HIS A 247 0.51 -0.44 -12.28
C HIS A 247 1.27 -1.75 -12.16
N VAL A 248 1.67 -2.10 -10.95
CA VAL A 248 2.27 -3.40 -10.67
C VAL A 248 1.84 -3.88 -9.29
N ARG A 249 1.48 -5.16 -9.21
CA ARG A 249 1.27 -5.87 -7.96
C ARG A 249 2.59 -6.53 -7.58
N PHE A 250 2.96 -6.43 -6.31
CA PHE A 250 4.23 -6.94 -5.83
C PHE A 250 4.11 -7.51 -4.43
N GLY A 251 5.10 -8.31 -4.05
CA GLY A 251 5.31 -8.74 -2.69
C GLY A 251 6.78 -8.65 -2.34
N SER A 252 7.09 -8.73 -1.05
CA SER A 252 8.47 -8.74 -0.57
C SER A 252 8.66 -9.66 0.62
N TYR A 253 9.92 -10.01 0.86
CA TYR A 253 10.36 -10.51 2.16
C TYR A 253 10.90 -9.34 2.98
N ALA A 254 10.38 -9.20 4.20
CA ALA A 254 10.80 -8.19 5.16
C ALA A 254 11.92 -8.74 6.07
N THR A 255 12.76 -7.86 6.59
CA THR A 255 13.74 -8.17 7.65
C THR A 255 13.92 -6.94 8.51
N LYS A 256 13.65 -7.06 9.82
CA LYS A 256 13.87 -5.95 10.75
C LYS A 256 15.36 -5.79 10.97
N LEU A 257 15.91 -4.65 10.59
CA LEU A 257 17.32 -4.32 10.71
C LEU A 257 17.63 -3.71 12.09
N ALA A 258 16.78 -2.76 12.51
CA ALA A 258 16.92 -2.06 13.77
C ALA A 258 15.56 -1.56 14.28
N GLU A 259 15.55 -1.11 15.52
CA GLU A 259 14.43 -0.42 16.15
C GLU A 259 14.97 0.66 17.07
N THR A 260 14.47 1.88 16.93
CA THR A 260 14.96 3.07 17.64
C THR A 260 13.81 3.74 18.39
N THR A 261 14.12 4.34 19.54
CA THR A 261 13.15 5.13 20.32
C THR A 261 13.67 6.56 20.60
N PRO A 262 13.84 7.41 19.57
CA PRO A 262 14.44 8.74 19.75
C PRO A 262 13.72 9.61 20.79
N SER A 263 12.39 9.53 20.88
CA SER A 263 11.59 10.28 21.85
C SER A 263 11.88 9.88 23.30
N GLU A 264 12.11 8.59 23.58
CA GLU A 264 12.47 8.12 24.92
C GLU A 264 13.88 8.57 25.29
N VAL A 265 14.82 8.50 24.33
CA VAL A 265 16.18 9.01 24.52
C VAL A 265 16.16 10.51 24.83
N LEU A 266 15.38 11.29 24.08
CA LEU A 266 15.21 12.72 24.31
C LEU A 266 14.62 13.01 25.70
N ALA A 267 13.59 12.26 26.11
CA ALA A 267 12.98 12.40 27.44
C ALA A 267 14.00 12.15 28.55
N ARG A 268 14.82 11.08 28.42
CA ARG A 268 15.89 10.75 29.37
C ARG A 268 16.94 11.85 29.46
N VAL A 269 17.41 12.37 28.32
CA VAL A 269 18.42 13.45 28.29
C VAL A 269 17.87 14.73 28.94
N ARG A 270 16.60 15.07 28.71
CA ARG A 270 15.96 16.25 29.33
C ARG A 270 15.88 16.13 30.85
N MET A 271 15.57 14.96 31.40
CA MET A 271 15.54 14.74 32.86
C MET A 271 16.92 14.89 33.51
N LEU A 272 17.99 14.46 32.82
CA LEU A 272 19.36 14.56 33.33
C LEU A 272 19.91 16.00 33.31
N GLY A 273 19.43 16.85 32.39
CA GLY A 273 19.85 18.25 32.29
C GLY A 273 19.13 19.23 33.23
N THR A 274 18.17 18.74 34.03
CA THR A 274 17.42 19.52 35.03
C THR A 274 17.83 19.25 36.48
N ALA A 275 18.88 18.45 36.70
CA ALA A 275 19.49 18.17 38.00
C ALA A 275 20.82 18.93 38.14
#